data_AF-A0A251X5U2-F1
#
_entry.id   AF-A0A251X5U2-F1
#
_cell.length_a   1.000
_cell.length_b   1.000
_cell.length_c   1.000
_cell.angle_alpha   90.00
_cell.angle_beta   90.00
_cell.angle_gamma   90.00
#
_symmetry.space_group_name_H-M   'P 1'
#
loop_
_entity.id
_entity.type
_entity.pdbx_description
1 polymer ?
#
loop_
_entity_poly.entity_id
_entity_poly.type
_entity_poly.pdbx_seq_one_letter_code
_entity_poly.pdbx_strand_id
1 'polypeptide(L)'
;MKWGSFFCLSLGLSLASTPLMADTFIAGSNPAQRPNAPVIQHHVKTPQWYQQALHGVWQPYPPSLRFLENQGAWYTPFSRPGMTGVYDIRYWHQ
;
A
#
# COMPACT_ATOMS: atom_id res chain seq x y z
N MET A 1 9.36 -62.24 -11.37
CA MET A 1 8.23 -61.80 -10.53
C MET A 1 8.78 -61.13 -9.27
N LYS A 2 8.73 -59.79 -9.21
CA LYS A 2 8.94 -59.00 -7.99
C LYS A 2 7.94 -57.84 -8.07
N TRP A 3 6.87 -57.91 -7.29
CA TRP A 3 5.94 -56.81 -7.10
C TRP A 3 6.48 -55.94 -5.96
N GLY A 4 6.89 -54.71 -6.27
CA GLY A 4 7.20 -53.70 -5.26
C GLY A 4 5.93 -52.93 -4.94
N SER A 5 5.45 -53.05 -3.70
CA SER A 5 4.34 -52.25 -3.18
C SER A 5 4.66 -50.76 -3.27
N PHE A 6 3.89 -50.03 -4.06
CA PHE A 6 3.83 -48.59 -4.00
C PHE A 6 2.99 -48.20 -2.78
N PHE A 7 3.67 -47.80 -1.70
CA PHE A 7 3.03 -47.19 -0.54
C PHE A 7 2.64 -45.75 -0.92
N CYS A 8 1.38 -45.56 -1.30
CA CYS A 8 0.83 -44.26 -1.67
C CYS A 8 0.60 -43.45 -0.38
N LEU A 9 1.58 -42.64 0.02
CA LEU A 9 1.46 -41.72 1.14
C LEU A 9 0.62 -40.50 0.70
N SER A 10 -0.70 -40.60 0.78
CA SER A 10 -1.60 -39.47 0.57
C SER A 10 -1.51 -38.52 1.77
N LEU A 11 -0.68 -37.49 1.64
CA LEU A 11 -0.59 -36.38 2.59
C LEU A 11 -1.84 -35.50 2.42
N GLY A 12 -2.82 -35.70 3.30
CA GLY A 12 -4.06 -34.92 3.32
C GLY A 12 -3.79 -33.46 3.70
N LEU A 13 -3.96 -32.56 2.74
CA LEU A 13 -3.87 -31.11 2.95
C LEU A 13 -5.21 -30.62 3.51
N SER A 14 -5.34 -30.61 4.84
CA SER A 14 -6.49 -30.02 5.52
C SER A 14 -6.43 -28.50 5.41
N LEU A 15 -7.23 -27.93 4.49
CA LEU A 15 -7.50 -26.49 4.43
C LEU A 15 -8.30 -26.09 5.67
N ALA A 16 -7.61 -25.66 6.73
CA ALA A 16 -8.26 -25.00 7.86
C ALA A 16 -8.73 -23.62 7.40
N SER A 17 -10.02 -23.49 7.08
CA SER A 17 -10.67 -22.20 6.85
C SER A 17 -10.83 -21.48 8.19
N THR A 18 -9.86 -20.67 8.59
CA THR A 18 -10.04 -19.74 9.70
C THR A 18 -11.03 -18.66 9.28
N PRO A 19 -12.19 -18.50 9.95
CA PRO A 19 -13.05 -17.35 9.70
C PRO A 19 -12.30 -16.11 10.16
N LEU A 20 -11.90 -15.26 9.22
CA LEU A 20 -11.44 -13.92 9.52
C LEU A 20 -12.68 -13.13 9.96
N MET A 21 -12.96 -13.10 11.26
CA MET A 21 -13.90 -12.16 11.87
C MET A 21 -13.30 -10.75 11.71
N ALA A 22 -13.44 -10.19 10.52
CA ALA A 22 -13.25 -8.77 10.33
C ALA A 22 -14.43 -8.10 11.03
N ASP A 23 -14.21 -7.57 12.24
CA ASP A 23 -15.13 -6.61 12.82
C ASP A 23 -15.42 -5.56 11.76
N THR A 24 -16.68 -5.45 11.34
CA THR A 24 -17.08 -4.50 10.31
C THR A 24 -16.97 -3.11 10.94
N PHE A 25 -15.80 -2.48 10.82
CA PHE A 25 -15.55 -1.17 11.38
C PHE A 25 -16.36 -0.12 10.61
N ILE A 26 -17.60 0.12 11.04
CA ILE A 26 -18.42 1.22 10.56
C ILE A 26 -17.90 2.48 11.24
N ALA A 27 -17.33 3.40 10.46
CA ALA A 27 -16.71 4.65 10.91
C ALA A 27 -17.74 5.71 11.40
N GLY A 28 -18.75 5.27 12.15
CA GLY A 28 -19.82 6.10 12.71
C GLY A 28 -21.13 6.02 11.91
N SER A 29 -22.24 5.91 12.62
CA SER A 29 -23.61 5.95 12.06
C SER A 29 -24.28 7.32 12.20
N ASN A 30 -23.68 8.23 12.97
CA ASN A 30 -24.16 9.60 13.19
C ASN A 30 -23.17 10.62 12.59
N PRO A 31 -23.51 11.30 11.49
CA PRO A 31 -22.62 12.26 10.83
C PRO A 31 -22.20 13.45 11.70
N ALA A 32 -23.02 13.82 12.70
CA ALA A 32 -22.73 14.94 13.60
C ALA A 32 -21.71 14.60 14.69
N GLN A 33 -21.37 13.32 14.86
CA GLN A 33 -20.46 12.86 15.90
C GLN A 33 -19.25 12.19 15.26
N ARG A 34 -18.06 12.69 15.61
CA ARG A 34 -16.82 11.98 15.26
C ARG A 34 -16.77 10.69 16.09
N PRO A 35 -16.75 9.50 15.47
CA PRO A 35 -16.60 8.25 16.21
C PRO A 35 -15.24 8.18 16.91
N ASN A 36 -15.14 7.38 17.97
CA ASN A 36 -13.85 7.07 18.59
C ASN A 36 -13.08 6.10 17.67
N ALA A 37 -12.33 6.66 16.72
CA ALA A 37 -11.55 5.95 15.73
C ALA A 37 -10.05 6.18 15.96
N PRO A 38 -9.18 5.18 15.65
CA PRO A 38 -7.74 5.38 15.66
C PRO A 38 -7.32 6.57 14.78
N VAL A 39 -6.37 7.36 15.26
CA VAL A 39 -5.81 8.51 14.53
C VAL A 39 -4.33 8.25 14.26
N ILE A 40 -3.92 8.50 13.02
CA ILE A 40 -2.50 8.49 12.65
C ILE A 40 -1.84 9.73 13.28
N GLN A 41 -1.00 9.51 14.29
CA GLN A 41 -0.27 10.59 14.96
C GLN A 41 0.98 11.02 14.19
N HIS A 42 1.61 10.07 13.49
CA HIS A 42 2.84 10.30 12.74
C HIS A 42 2.86 9.42 11.49
N HIS A 43 3.28 9.99 10.36
CA HIS A 43 3.50 9.25 9.12
C HIS A 43 5.00 9.15 8.85
N VAL A 44 5.54 7.94 8.90
CA VAL A 44 6.96 7.69 8.68
C VAL A 44 7.29 7.78 7.20
N LYS A 45 8.21 8.67 6.84
CA LYS A 45 8.74 8.82 5.47
C LYS A 45 10.05 8.08 5.37
N THR A 46 9.99 6.88 4.82
CA THR A 46 11.18 6.05 4.59
C THR A 46 11.97 6.58 3.39
N PRO A 47 13.24 6.16 3.21
CA PRO A 47 13.99 6.48 1.99
C PRO A 47 13.24 6.07 0.71
N GLN A 48 12.57 4.92 0.71
CA GLN A 48 11.72 4.45 -0.38
C GLN A 48 10.57 5.44 -0.69
N TRP A 49 9.96 6.01 0.36
CA TRP A 49 8.92 7.03 0.21
C TRP A 49 9.46 8.26 -0.53
N TYR A 50 10.64 8.75 -0.15
CA TYR A 50 11.26 9.89 -0.83
C TYR A 50 11.66 9.57 -2.27
N GLN A 51 12.21 8.37 -2.53
CA GLN A 51 12.51 7.93 -3.89
C GLN A 51 11.28 7.96 -4.80
N GLN A 52 10.14 7.48 -4.29
CA GLN A 52 8.88 7.54 -5.01
C GLN A 52 8.35 8.98 -5.14
N ALA A 53 8.38 9.76 -4.07
CA ALA A 53 7.89 11.14 -4.07
C ALA A 53 8.69 12.07 -5.00
N LEU A 54 9.98 11.77 -5.20
CA LEU A 54 10.92 12.53 -6.01
C LEU A 54 11.17 11.90 -7.39
N HIS A 55 10.42 10.85 -7.77
CA HIS A 55 10.54 10.25 -9.08
C HIS A 55 10.37 11.30 -10.19
N GLY A 56 11.26 11.27 -11.19
CA GLY A 56 11.27 12.24 -12.28
C GLY A 56 11.61 13.68 -11.85
N VAL A 57 12.12 13.91 -10.64
CA VAL A 57 12.68 15.20 -10.21
C VAL A 57 14.21 15.10 -10.25
N TRP A 58 14.85 16.01 -10.99
CA TRP A 58 16.31 16.11 -10.98
C TRP A 58 16.82 17.03 -9.88
N GLN A 59 18.02 16.72 -9.39
CA GLN A 59 18.72 17.57 -8.44
C GLN A 59 19.31 18.81 -9.13
N PRO A 60 19.47 19.94 -8.43
CA PRO A 60 19.05 20.16 -7.04
C PRO A 60 17.52 20.23 -6.90
N TYR A 61 16.99 19.65 -5.83
CA TYR A 61 15.54 19.67 -5.62
C TYR A 61 15.08 21.11 -5.36
N PRO A 62 14.03 21.58 -6.06
CA PRO A 62 13.56 22.94 -5.90
C PRO A 62 12.99 23.17 -4.49
N PRO A 63 13.22 24.34 -3.87
CA PRO A 63 12.72 24.64 -2.52
C PRO A 63 11.21 24.48 -2.36
N SER A 64 10.45 24.62 -3.46
CA SER A 64 9.01 24.40 -3.49
C SER A 64 8.61 22.98 -3.09
N LEU A 65 9.47 21.96 -3.24
CA LEU A 65 9.18 20.58 -2.82
C LEU A 65 9.34 20.34 -1.31
N ARG A 66 9.75 21.32 -0.51
CA ARG A 66 9.80 21.19 0.95
C ARG A 66 8.44 20.86 1.59
N PHE A 67 7.33 21.03 0.87
CA PHE A 67 6.03 20.56 1.35
C PHE A 67 6.00 19.05 1.61
N LEU A 68 6.87 18.27 0.95
CA LEU A 68 7.01 16.83 1.19
C LEU A 68 7.32 16.54 2.66
N GLU A 69 7.98 17.45 3.38
CA GLU A 69 8.27 17.30 4.82
C GLU A 69 7.04 17.48 5.71
N ASN A 70 6.02 18.19 5.23
CA ASN A 70 4.78 18.43 5.96
C ASN A 70 3.65 17.51 5.49
N GLN A 71 3.85 16.75 4.41
CA GLN A 71 2.86 15.83 3.88
C GLN A 71 2.66 14.64 4.82
N GLY A 72 1.41 14.35 5.18
CA GLY A 72 1.04 13.14 5.92
C GLY A 72 0.81 11.95 4.98
N ALA A 73 -0.05 11.02 5.38
CA ALA A 73 -0.45 9.87 4.57
C ALA A 73 -1.49 10.20 3.47
N TRP A 74 -1.44 11.41 2.90
CA TRP A 74 -2.44 11.89 1.95
C TRP A 74 -2.14 11.39 0.54
N TYR A 75 -3.19 11.18 -0.26
CA TYR A 75 -3.01 10.80 -1.65
C TYR A 75 -2.45 11.98 -2.47
N THR A 76 -1.32 11.77 -3.12
CA THR A 76 -0.68 12.74 -4.02
C THR A 76 -0.61 12.15 -5.43
N PRO A 77 -1.41 12.65 -6.39
CA PRO A 77 -1.44 12.10 -7.75
C PRO A 77 -0.08 12.09 -8.45
N PHE A 78 0.76 13.08 -8.18
CA PHE A 78 2.05 13.26 -8.86
C PHE A 78 3.13 12.25 -8.44
N SER A 79 2.97 11.56 -7.31
CA SER A 79 3.93 10.53 -6.83
C SER A 79 3.45 9.11 -7.12
N ARG A 80 2.50 8.96 -8.05
CA ARG A 80 1.91 7.69 -8.46
C ARG A 80 1.94 7.56 -9.99
N PRO A 81 2.11 6.34 -10.53
CA PRO A 81 1.71 6.06 -11.91
C PRO A 81 0.20 6.26 -12.05
N GLY A 82 -0.25 6.80 -13.18
CA GLY A 82 -1.68 7.05 -13.40
C GLY A 82 -2.03 8.02 -14.53
N MET A 83 -1.03 8.71 -15.11
CA MET A 83 -1.20 9.56 -16.28
C MET A 83 -0.27 9.08 -17.39
N THR A 84 -0.71 9.20 -18.66
CA THR A 84 0.06 8.79 -19.85
C THR A 84 0.36 9.98 -20.75
N GLY A 85 1.35 9.82 -21.63
CA GLY A 85 1.68 10.79 -22.67
C GLY A 85 2.10 12.14 -22.08
N VAL A 86 1.58 13.24 -22.63
CA VAL A 86 1.94 14.61 -22.20
C VAL A 86 1.58 14.92 -20.74
N TYR A 87 0.73 14.11 -20.12
CA TYR A 87 0.32 14.27 -18.73
C TYR A 87 1.20 13.46 -17.75
N ASP A 88 2.07 12.56 -18.26
CA ASP A 88 3.06 11.87 -17.44
C ASP A 88 4.30 12.74 -17.19
N ILE A 89 4.11 13.85 -16.47
CA ILE A 89 5.16 14.82 -16.19
C ILE A 89 6.31 14.28 -15.30
N ARG A 90 6.16 13.05 -14.78
CA ARG A 90 7.13 12.37 -13.91
C ARG A 90 7.72 11.10 -14.54
N TYR A 91 7.33 10.76 -15.76
CA TYR A 91 7.83 9.59 -16.51
C TYR A 91 7.59 8.24 -15.81
N TRP A 92 6.44 8.08 -15.17
CA TRP A 92 6.06 6.83 -14.51
C TRP A 92 5.74 5.67 -15.48
N HIS A 93 5.35 5.96 -16.72
CA HIS A 93 4.80 5.00 -17.67
C HIS A 93 5.72 4.66 -18.86
N GLN A 94 7.00 5.03 -18.81
CA GLN A 94 7.94 4.77 -19.93
C GLN A 94 8.04 3.31 -20.33
#